data_AF-A0A7W1Q195-F1
#
_entry.id   AF-A0A7W1Q195-F1
#
_cell.length_a   1.000
_cell.length_b   1.000
_cell.length_c   1.000
_cell.angle_alpha   90.00
_cell.angle_beta   90.00
_cell.angle_gamma   90.00
#
_symmetry.space_group_name_H-M   'P 1'
#
loop_
_entity.id
_entity.type
_entity.pdbx_description
1 polymer ?
#
loop_
_entity_poly.entity_id
_entity_poly.type
_entity_poly.pdbx_seq_one_letter_code
_entity_poly.pdbx_strand_id
1 'polypeptide(L)' 'TQGFGLSVFLREGHRVFRTYFTAGRATEMLGSHWSFLDLTPLGRQESWEDTPAGRPQTPPYQWWRLHDEYA' A
#
# COMPACT_ATOMS: atom_id res chain seq x y z
N THR A 1 -26.16 -0.83 -5.02
CA THR A 1 -25.21 -0.99 -3.90
C THR A 1 -23.83 -0.65 -4.41
N GLN A 2 -23.15 0.36 -3.84
CA GLN A 2 -21.72 0.52 -4.13
C GLN A 2 -21.04 -0.74 -3.55
N GLY A 3 -20.37 -1.52 -4.40
CA GLY A 3 -19.77 -2.80 -4.03
C GLY A 3 -18.60 -2.65 -3.06
N PHE A 4 -17.63 -3.56 -3.15
CA PHE A 4 -16.40 -3.48 -2.36
C PHE A 4 -15.69 -2.13 -2.55
N GLY A 5 -15.06 -1.64 -1.48
CA GLY A 5 -14.29 -0.40 -1.46
C GLY A 5 -12.97 -0.59 -0.73
N LEU A 6 -11.91 0.00 -1.27
CA LEU A 6 -10.56 -0.05 -0.72
C LEU A 6 -10.18 1.33 -0.18
N SER A 7 -9.80 1.39 1.10
CA SER A 7 -9.18 2.57 1.71
C SER A 7 -7.74 2.27 2.06
N VAL A 8 -6.84 3.21 1.77
CA VAL A 8 -5.44 3.14 2.20
C VAL A 8 -5.20 4.24 3.21
N PHE A 9 -4.56 3.86 4.32
CA PHE A 9 -4.23 4.78 5.40
C PHE A 9 -2.72 4.84 5.60
N LEU A 10 -2.21 6.06 5.80
CA LEU A 10 -0.84 6.32 6.24
C LEU A 10 -0.88 6.92 7.64
N ARG A 11 -0.05 6.38 8.53
CA ARG A 11 0.10 6.91 9.89
C ARG A 11 1.44 7.61 10.03
N GLU A 12 1.41 8.85 10.51
CA GLU A 12 2.59 9.64 10.85
C GLU A 12 2.49 10.08 12.31
N GLY A 13 3.25 9.45 13.19
CA GLY A 13 3.14 9.64 14.64
C GLY A 13 1.74 9.32 15.16
N HIS A 14 1.02 10.35 15.61
CA HIS A 14 -0.35 10.28 16.12
C HIS A 14 -1.42 10.62 15.08
N ARG A 15 -1.03 10.99 13.86
CA ARG A 15 -1.95 11.39 12.79
C ARG A 15 -2.17 10.23 11.84
N VAL A 16 -3.42 10.07 11.39
CA VAL A 16 -3.80 9.08 10.37
C VAL A 16 -4.41 9.82 9.19
N PHE A 17 -3.90 9.53 8.00
CA PHE A 17 -4.35 10.11 6.74
C PHE A 17 -4.94 9.01 5.87
N ARG A 18 -6.13 9.23 5.31
CA ARG A 18 -6.66 8.38 4.24
C ARG A 18 -6.10 8.88 2.92
N THR A 19 -5.04 8.22 2.45
CA THR A 19 -4.26 8.69 1.30
C THR A 19 -4.87 8.28 -0.04
N TYR A 20 -5.68 7.22 -0.04
CA TYR A 20 -6.37 6.75 -1.23
C TYR A 20 -7.71 6.11 -0.88
N PHE A 21 -8.68 6.27 -1.78
CA PHE A 21 -9.92 5.50 -1.74
C PHE A 21 -10.43 5.24 -3.13
N THR A 22 -10.93 4.01 -3.33
CA THR A 22 -11.63 3.65 -4.54
C THR A 22 -12.74 2.64 -4.25
N ALA A 23 -13.73 2.56 -5.14
CA ALA A 23 -14.87 1.66 -5.03
C ALA A 23 -15.44 1.33 -6.42
N GLY A 24 -16.31 0.31 -6.47
CA GLY A 24 -16.98 -0.07 -7.72
C GLY A 24 -16.00 -0.64 -8.74
N ARG A 25 -16.12 -0.27 -10.02
CA ARG A 25 -15.31 -0.85 -11.11
C ARG A 25 -13.81 -0.69 -10.91
N ALA A 26 -13.37 0.36 -10.25
CA ALA A 26 -11.95 0.57 -9.97
C ALA A 26 -11.36 -0.50 -9.04
N THR A 27 -12.20 -1.21 -8.26
CA THR A 27 -11.77 -2.37 -7.48
C THR A 27 -11.64 -3.66 -8.29
N GLU A 28 -12.15 -3.72 -9.53
CA GLU A 28 -11.99 -4.88 -10.43
C GLU A 28 -10.52 -5.10 -10.83
N MET A 29 -9.69 -4.05 -10.76
CA MET A 29 -8.25 -4.11 -11.07
C MET A 29 -7.41 -4.68 -9.92
N LEU A 30 -8.00 -4.90 -8.74
CA LEU A 30 -7.33 -5.48 -7.59
C LEU A 30 -7.30 -7.01 -7.75
N GLY A 31 -6.10 -7.59 -7.82
CA GLY A 31 -5.95 -9.04 -8.04
C GLY A 31 -4.88 -9.68 -7.17
N SER A 32 -3.64 -9.16 -7.25
CA SER A 32 -2.51 -9.68 -6.48
C SER A 32 -2.11 -8.74 -5.35
N HIS A 33 -1.31 -9.24 -4.41
CA HIS A 33 -0.69 -8.43 -3.36
C HIS A 33 0.00 -7.18 -3.94
N TRP A 34 0.62 -7.32 -5.13
CA TRP A 34 1.29 -6.23 -5.86
C TRP A 34 0.34 -5.09 -6.22
N SER A 35 -0.84 -5.41 -6.74
CA SER A 35 -1.83 -4.39 -7.11
C SER A 35 -2.32 -3.59 -5.89
N PHE A 36 -2.28 -4.17 -4.69
CA PHE A 36 -2.56 -3.43 -3.46
C PHE A 36 -1.39 -2.53 -3.06
N LEU A 37 -0.15 -3.04 -3.12
CA LEU A 37 1.05 -2.27 -2.76
C LEU A 37 1.23 -1.02 -3.62
N ASP A 38 0.92 -1.10 -4.92
CA ASP A 38 1.00 0.04 -5.85
C ASP A 38 0.08 1.21 -5.46
N LEU A 39 -1.03 0.91 -4.78
CA LEU A 39 -1.96 1.92 -4.28
C LEU A 39 -1.54 2.49 -2.93
N THR A 40 -0.54 1.89 -2.28
CA THR A 40 -0.02 2.39 -1.02
C THR A 40 1.04 3.47 -1.23
N PRO A 41 1.16 4.43 -0.30
CA PRO A 41 2.17 5.47 -0.45
C PRO A 41 3.60 4.93 -0.52
N LEU A 42 3.92 3.78 0.09
CA LEU A 42 5.28 3.24 0.07
C LEU A 42 5.56 2.38 -1.17
N GLY A 43 4.56 2.12 -2.02
CA GLY A 43 4.73 1.29 -3.21
C GLY A 43 5.21 -0.11 -2.86
N ARG A 44 5.96 -0.73 -3.78
CA ARG A 44 6.53 -2.07 -3.58
C ARG A 44 7.90 -2.02 -2.94
N GLN A 45 8.54 -0.84 -2.88
CA GLN A 45 9.93 -0.64 -2.47
C GLN A 45 10.90 -1.33 -3.44
N GLU A 46 10.58 -1.29 -4.73
CA GLU A 46 11.41 -1.90 -5.76
C GLU A 46 12.69 -1.08 -5.99
N SER A 47 13.81 -1.76 -6.29
CA SER A 47 15.12 -1.09 -6.45
C SER A 47 15.17 -0.06 -7.59
N TRP A 48 14.26 -0.18 -8.55
CA TRP A 48 14.12 0.73 -9.69
C TRP A 48 13.12 1.87 -9.45
N GLU A 49 12.37 1.86 -8.33
CA GLU A 49 11.46 2.95 -7.98
C GLU A 49 12.26 4.22 -7.64
N ASP A 50 11.94 5.32 -8.33
CA ASP A 50 12.47 6.65 -8.04
C ASP A 50 11.77 7.22 -6.80
N THR A 51 12.26 6.82 -5.63
CA THR A 51 11.68 7.20 -4.34
C THR A 51 12.15 8.62 -3.95
N PRO A 52 11.22 9.57 -3.69
CA PRO A 52 11.59 10.92 -3.30
C PRO A 52 12.43 10.96 -2.02
N ALA A 53 13.32 11.96 -1.93
CA ALA A 53 14.14 12.18 -0.74
C ALA A 53 13.28 12.32 0.53
N GLY A 54 13.71 11.70 1.62
CA GLY A 54 13.00 11.69 2.91
C GLY A 54 11.96 10.57 3.04
N ARG A 55 11.69 9.79 2.00
CA ARG A 55 10.85 8.59 2.06
C ARG A 55 11.74 7.34 2.22
N PRO A 56 11.35 6.37 3.07
CA PRO A 56 12.11 5.13 3.18
C PRO A 56 12.11 4.36 1.85
N GLN A 57 13.28 3.81 1.51
CA GLN A 57 13.50 2.84 0.44
C GLN A 57 14.31 1.67 1.03
N THR A 58 13.62 0.59 1.38
CA THR A 58 14.23 -0.64 1.90
C THR A 58 14.45 -1.65 0.77
N PRO A 59 15.29 -2.69 0.94
CA PRO A 59 15.38 -3.73 -0.08
C PRO A 59 14.01 -4.36 -0.37
N PRO A 60 13.72 -4.70 -1.63
CA PRO A 60 12.46 -5.32 -2.01
C PRO A 60 12.21 -6.62 -1.22
N TYR A 61 10.94 -6.99 -1.00
CA TYR A 61 10.53 -8.25 -0.36
C TYR A 61 10.88 -8.42 1.13
N GLN A 62 11.55 -7.46 1.77
CA GLN A 62 12.04 -7.59 3.16
C GLN A 62 11.07 -7.10 4.24
N TRP A 63 10.22 -6.13 3.91
CA TRP A 63 9.38 -5.46 4.89
C TRP A 63 8.03 -6.16 5.12
N TRP A 64 7.69 -7.14 4.27
CA TRP A 64 6.47 -7.91 4.40
C TRP A 64 6.55 -8.84 5.59
N ARG A 65 5.51 -8.82 6.41
CA ARG A 65 5.32 -9.82 7.46
C ARG A 65 4.37 -10.87 6.93
N LEU A 66 4.79 -12.13 7.04
CA LEU A 66 3.92 -13.24 6.72
C LEU A 66 2.77 -13.28 7.73
N HIS A 67 1.60 -13.74 7.30
CA HIS A 67 0.37 -13.74 8.12
C HIS A 67 0.54 -14.44 9.47
N ASP A 68 1.44 -15.40 9.55
CA ASP A 68 1.81 -16.19 10.73
C ASP A 68 2.91 -15.56 11.60
N GLU A 69 3.53 -14.46 11.18
CA GLU A 69 4.61 -13.77 11.90
C GLU A 69 4.14 -12.50 12.63
N TYR A 70 2.83 -12.25 12.65
CA TYR A 70 2.26 -11.18 13.47
C TYR A 70 2.15 -11.67 14.92
N ALA A 71 2.97 -11.08 15.81
CA ALA A 71 2.90 -11.27 17.26
C ALA A 71 1.72 -10.53 17.91
#